data_AF-A0A1G3J8P0-F1
#
_entry.id   AF-A0A1G3J8P0-F1
#
_cell.length_a   1.000
_cell.length_b   1.000
_cell.length_c   1.000
_cell.angle_alpha   90.00
_cell.angle_beta   90.00
_cell.angle_gamma   90.00
#
_symmetry.space_group_name_H-M   'P 1'
#
loop_
_entity.id
_entity.type
_entity.pdbx_description
1 polymer ?
#
loop_
_entity_poly.entity_id
_entity_poly.type
_entity_poly.pdbx_seq_one_letter_code
_entity_poly.pdbx_strand_id
1 'polypeptide(L)' 'MSLTQEQHTALKAMRVEISQAIVAKQAEEMYRGIGRVQGFLAELQIAGEIDQVAQEMLEQEAMTNVYFQLNSLEAAHAH' A
#
# COMPACT_ATOMS: atom_id res chain seq x y z
N MET A 1 0.05 17.72 -7.44
CA MET A 1 1.52 17.54 -7.58
C MET A 1 1.82 16.05 -7.66
N SER A 2 3.01 15.64 -8.13
CA SER A 2 3.42 14.23 -8.20
C SER A 2 4.53 13.92 -7.20
N LEU A 3 4.57 12.69 -6.68
CA LEU A 3 5.64 12.24 -5.79
C LEU A 3 7.02 12.41 -6.43
N THR A 4 8.03 12.63 -5.59
CA THR A 4 9.43 12.52 -6.01
C THR A 4 9.78 11.07 -6.34
N GLN A 5 10.90 10.87 -7.06
CA GLN A 5 11.33 9.52 -7.43
C GLN A 5 11.70 8.67 -6.19
N GLU A 6 12.22 9.30 -5.14
CA GLU A 6 12.52 8.64 -3.87
C GLU A 6 11.23 8.19 -3.18
N GLN A 7 10.22 9.06 -3.11
CA GLN A 7 8.91 8.72 -2.53
C GLN A 7 8.19 7.62 -3.31
N HIS A 8 8.27 7.66 -4.64
CA HIS A 8 7.76 6.57 -5.48
C HIS A 8 8.46 5.25 -5.18
N THR A 9 9.79 5.28 -4.97
CA THR A 9 10.58 4.09 -4.65
C THR A 9 10.21 3.54 -3.27
N ALA A 10 10.05 4.41 -2.27
CA ALA A 10 9.59 4.04 -0.93
C ALA A 10 8.19 3.41 -0.95
N LEU A 11 7.23 4.06 -1.62
CA LEU A 11 5.87 3.55 -1.77
C LEU A 11 5.84 2.18 -2.47
N LYS A 12 6.65 2.02 -3.52
CA LYS A 12 6.80 0.75 -4.23
C LYS A 12 7.38 -0.35 -3.33
N ALA A 13 8.41 -0.05 -2.55
CA ALA A 13 9.01 -1.02 -1.63
C ALA A 13 8.00 -1.52 -0.59
N MET A 14 7.24 -0.60 0.02
CA MET A 14 6.19 -0.96 0.99
C MET A 14 5.10 -1.84 0.37
N ARG A 15 4.68 -1.55 -0.88
CA ARG A 15 3.71 -2.40 -1.61
C ARG A 15 4.24 -3.82 -1.86
N VAL A 16 5.54 -3.95 -2.14
CA VAL A 16 6.18 -5.26 -2.34
C VAL A 16 6.20 -6.05 -1.04
N GLU A 17 6.53 -5.42 0.08
CA GLU A 17 6.51 -6.08 1.40
C GLU A 17 5.10 -6.59 1.75
N ILE A 18 4.06 -5.79 1.50
CA ILE A 18 2.67 -6.22 1.71
C ILE A 18 2.34 -7.42 0.81
N SER A 19 2.73 -7.37 -0.47
CA SER A 19 2.48 -8.48 -1.41
C SER A 19 3.18 -9.77 -0.95
N GLN A 20 4.42 -9.67 -0.45
CA GLN A 20 5.16 -10.81 0.09
C GLN A 20 4.47 -11.39 1.35
N ALA A 21 4.01 -10.52 2.25
CA ALA A 21 3.27 -10.94 3.43
C ALA A 21 1.96 -11.67 3.06
N ILE A 22 1.24 -11.19 2.03
CA ILE A 22 0.03 -11.84 1.51
C ILE A 22 0.34 -13.25 0.97
N VAL A 23 1.35 -13.38 0.11
CA VAL A 23 1.77 -14.68 -0.44
C VAL A 23 2.21 -15.64 0.67
N ALA A 24 2.90 -15.12 1.69
CA ALA A 24 3.33 -15.89 2.86
C ALA A 24 2.21 -16.16 3.88
N LYS A 25 0.98 -15.65 3.66
CA LYS A 25 -0.16 -15.74 4.57
C LYS A 25 0.11 -15.16 5.97
N GLN A 26 0.93 -14.11 6.04
CA GLN A 26 1.31 -13.42 7.27
C GLN A 26 0.45 -12.18 7.48
N ALA A 27 -0.76 -12.38 8.04
CA ALA A 27 -1.75 -11.32 8.19
C ALA A 27 -1.24 -10.12 9.01
N GLU A 28 -0.50 -10.35 10.10
CA GLU A 28 0.08 -9.26 10.88
C GLU A 28 1.08 -8.42 10.09
N GLU A 29 1.96 -9.06 9.30
CA GLU A 29 2.95 -8.34 8.49
C GLU A 29 2.28 -7.53 7.38
N MET A 30 1.22 -8.10 6.79
CA MET A 30 0.38 -7.40 5.81
C MET A 30 -0.25 -6.15 6.43
N TYR A 31 -0.94 -6.25 7.58
CA TYR A 31 -1.57 -5.11 8.23
C TYR A 31 -0.55 -4.05 8.69
N ARG A 32 0.61 -4.47 9.20
CA ARG A 32 1.71 -3.55 9.51
C ARG A 32 2.20 -2.80 8.29
N GLY A 33 2.36 -3.50 7.15
CA GLY A 33 2.76 -2.88 5.88
C GLY A 33 1.74 -1.87 5.39
N ILE A 34 0.43 -2.18 5.48
CA ILE A 34 -0.65 -1.25 5.16
C ILE A 34 -0.56 0.01 6.02
N GLY A 35 -0.40 -0.14 7.34
CA GLY A 35 -0.24 1.00 8.25
C GLY A 35 0.96 1.88 7.92
N ARG A 36 2.09 1.29 7.47
CA ARG A 36 3.25 2.05 7.02
C ARG A 36 2.96 2.90 5.77
N VAL A 37 2.22 2.35 4.80
CA VAL A 37 1.80 3.11 3.61
C VAL A 37 0.93 4.30 4.00
N GLN A 38 -0.07 4.07 4.85
CA GLN A 38 -0.97 5.12 5.32
C GLN A 38 -0.22 6.22 6.08
N GLY A 39 0.68 5.85 6.99
CA GLY A 39 1.53 6.79 7.73
C GLY A 39 2.42 7.62 6.81
N PHE A 40 3.10 6.98 5.85
CA PHE A 40 3.94 7.66 4.87
C PHE A 40 3.17 8.69 4.04
N LEU A 41 1.99 8.33 3.53
CA LEU A 41 1.17 9.26 2.76
C LEU A 41 0.64 10.42 3.62
N ALA A 42 0.28 10.15 4.88
CA ALA A 42 -0.12 11.19 5.82
C ALA A 42 1.03 12.17 6.13
N GLU A 43 2.26 11.68 6.30
CA GLU A 43 3.45 12.53 6.50
C GLU A 43 3.70 13.45 5.29
N LEU A 44 3.58 12.93 4.07
CA LEU A 44 3.71 13.74 2.85
C LEU A 44 2.62 14.81 2.75
N GLN A 45 1.38 14.48 3.15
CA GLN A 45 0.29 15.44 3.16
C GLN A 45 0.54 16.55 4.20
N ILE A 46 0.95 16.18 5.42
CA ILE A 46 1.27 17.12 6.50
C ILE A 46 2.42 18.06 6.10
N ALA A 47 3.41 17.53 5.37
CA ALA A 47 4.51 18.32 4.83
C ALA A 47 4.12 19.23 3.65
N GLY A 48 2.88 19.11 3.14
CA GLY A 48 2.38 19.87 2.00
C GLY A 48 2.94 19.41 0.65
N GLU A 49 3.55 18.22 0.61
CA GLU A 49 4.15 17.65 -0.60
C GLU A 49 3.09 17.05 -1.54
N ILE A 50 2.00 16.56 -0.95
CA ILE A 50 0.80 16.12 -1.66
C ILE A 50 -0.44 16.76 -1.04
N ASP A 51 -1.48 16.93 -1.85
CA ASP A 51 -2.79 17.33 -1.35
C ASP A 51 -3.64 16.11 -0.94
N GLN A 52 -4.79 16.36 -0.33
CA GLN A 52 -5.71 15.30 0.11
C GLN A 52 -6.17 14.40 -1.06
N VAL A 53 -6.41 14.98 -2.23
CA VAL A 53 -6.87 14.22 -3.40
C VAL A 53 -5.77 13.26 -3.87
N ALA A 54 -4.53 13.73 -3.93
CA ALA A 54 -3.37 12.92 -4.28
C ALA A 54 -3.13 11.81 -3.25
N GLN A 55 -3.29 12.09 -1.94
CA GLN A 55 -3.21 11.06 -0.91
C GLN A 55 -4.26 9.95 -1.13
N GLU A 56 -5.54 10.31 -1.30
CA GLU A 56 -6.62 9.35 -1.49
C GLU A 56 -6.39 8.48 -2.74
N MET A 57 -5.94 9.08 -3.85
CA MET A 57 -5.59 8.36 -5.07
C MET A 57 -4.42 7.39 -4.88
N LEU A 58 -3.35 7.83 -4.23
CA LEU A 58 -2.16 7.01 -3.98
C LEU A 58 -2.46 5.85 -3.02
N GLU A 59 -3.29 6.09 -2.00
CA GLU A 59 -3.74 5.06 -1.08
C GLU A 59 -4.60 4.03 -1.81
N GLN A 60 -5.54 4.48 -2.65
CA GLN A 60 -6.36 3.59 -3.46
C GLN A 60 -5.51 2.76 -4.44
N GLU A 61 -4.51 3.35 -5.10
CA GLU A 61 -3.62 2.62 -6.01
C GLU A 61 -2.75 1.60 -5.26
N ALA A 62 -2.22 1.99 -4.09
CA ALA A 62 -1.45 1.09 -3.24
C ALA A 62 -2.28 -0.11 -2.77
N MET A 63 -3.55 0.13 -2.44
CA MET A 63 -4.46 -0.87 -1.87
C MET A 63 -5.18 -1.72 -2.92
N THR A 64 -5.43 -1.23 -4.12
CA THR A 64 -6.14 -2.00 -5.17
C THR A 64 -5.43 -3.33 -5.48
N ASN A 65 -4.10 -3.30 -5.60
CA ASN A 65 -3.32 -4.53 -5.86
C ASN A 65 -3.33 -5.50 -4.67
N VAL A 66 -3.36 -4.96 -3.45
CA VAL A 66 -3.42 -5.76 -2.21
C VAL A 66 -4.78 -6.44 -2.08
N TYR A 67 -5.87 -5.70 -2.31
CA TYR A 67 -7.22 -6.26 -2.31
C TYR A 67 -7.42 -7.32 -3.41
N PHE A 68 -6.89 -7.09 -4.61
CA PHE A 68 -6.97 -8.08 -5.68
C PHE A 68 -6.26 -9.39 -5.29
N GLN A 69 -5.07 -9.31 -4.69
CA GLN A 69 -4.32 -10.49 -4.24
C GLN A 69 -5.03 -11.23 -3.11
N LEU A 70 -5.62 -10.51 -2.16
CA LEU A 70 -6.44 -11.11 -1.09
C LEU A 70 -7.63 -11.87 -1.65
N ASN A 71 -8.43 -11.24 -2.52
CA ASN A 71 -9.59 -11.87 -3.14
C ASN A 71 -9.20 -13.11 -3.96
N SER A 72 -8.07 -13.06 -4.67
CA SER A 72 -7.56 -14.21 -5.42
C SER A 72 -7.13 -15.37 -4.51
N LEU A 73 -6.55 -15.08 -3.34
CA LEU A 73 -6.17 -16.08 -2.35
C LEU A 73 -7.38 -16.72 -1.67
N GLU A 74 -8.40 -15.93 -1.37
CA GLU A 74 -9.66 -16.44 -0.80
C GLU A 74 -10.39 -17.35 -1.80
N ALA A 75 -10.47 -16.93 -3.07
CA ALA A 75 -11.06 -17.74 -4.13
C ALA A 75 -10.32 -19.07 -4.35
N ALA A 76 -8.99 -19.07 -4.23
CA ALA A 76 -8.18 -20.28 -4.34
C ALA A 76 -8.31 -21.24 -3.14
N HIS A 77 -8.74 -20.76 -1.97
CA HIS A 77 -8.99 -21.59 -0.79
C HIS A 77 -10.42 -22.15 -0.71
N ALA A 78 -11.36 -21.64 -1.52
CA ALA A 78 -12.75 -22.09 -1.54
C ALA A 78 -12.97 -23.35 -2.42
N HIS A 79 -11.93 -23.86 -3.06
CA HIS A 79 -11.92 -25.04 -3.94
C HIS A 79 -10.94 -26.10 -3.43
#